data_AF-A0A965PH18-F1
#
_entry.id   AF-A0A965PH18-F1
#
_cell.length_a   1.000
_cell.length_b   1.000
_cell.length_c   1.000
_cell.angle_alpha   90.00
_cell.angle_beta   90.00
_cell.angle_gamma   90.00
#
_symmetry.space_group_name_H-M   'P 1'
#
loop_
_entity.id
_entity.type
_entity.pdbx_description
1 polymer ?
#
loop_
_entity_poly.entity_id
_entity_poly.type
_entity_poly.pdbx_seq_one_letter_code
_entity_poly.pdbx_strand_id
1 'polypeptide(L)'
;MNIIEFGDCRDIMRRWASEGVKAQTCVTSPPYYGLRDYGHEGQIGLEETPEEYISAMVEVFRCVRDVLADDGTVWLNIGDSYNASQANRSGQNGYNDGRTNRNKRFAVGVIEGLKPKDLVGIPWMLAFALRADGWYLRQDIIWHKPNPMPESVQDRCTKSHEYIFLLSKSQKYYFDYQSIKEDSINTPEQQEAKRNKKDHKGKSDPGGMRHTTGGFTKTGIYEKRNKRSVWTVTTKPYDGAHFAVFPTDLIEPCVLAGAPVGGIVLDPFMGSGTTAQVAQNLGRQYLGCELNDDYKPLQDQRLAQASLIL
;
A
#
# COMPACT_ATOMS: atom_id res chain seq x y z
N MET A 1 -3.45 -2.38 -21.31
CA MET A 1 -4.80 -2.29 -20.78
C MET A 1 -4.81 -1.20 -19.72
N ASN A 2 -5.55 -0.12 -19.92
CA ASN A 2 -5.65 1.00 -18.98
C ASN A 2 -7.13 1.26 -18.74
N ILE A 3 -7.70 0.57 -17.74
CA ILE A 3 -9.14 0.53 -17.52
C ILE A 3 -9.44 0.72 -16.03
N ILE A 4 -10.46 1.54 -15.75
CA ILE A 4 -11.16 1.57 -14.47
C ILE A 4 -12.62 1.22 -14.77
N GLU A 5 -13.13 0.17 -14.13
CA GLU A 5 -14.52 -0.25 -14.25
C GLU A 5 -15.29 0.05 -12.97
N PHE A 6 -16.54 0.46 -13.13
CA PHE A 6 -17.40 0.83 -12.01
C PHE A 6 -18.34 -0.31 -11.62
N GLY A 7 -18.42 -0.61 -10.32
CA GLY A 7 -19.22 -1.70 -9.77
C GLY A 7 -18.49 -2.50 -8.67
N ASP A 8 -19.10 -3.60 -8.23
CA ASP A 8 -18.50 -4.48 -7.22
C ASP A 8 -17.21 -5.12 -7.75
N CYS A 9 -16.12 -4.89 -7.02
CA CYS A 9 -14.79 -5.35 -7.42
C CYS A 9 -14.70 -6.88 -7.56
N ARG A 10 -15.50 -7.66 -6.81
CA ARG A 10 -15.50 -9.13 -6.86
C ARG A 10 -16.04 -9.62 -8.19
N ASP A 11 -17.16 -9.05 -8.64
CA ASP A 11 -17.81 -9.47 -9.89
C ASP A 11 -16.98 -9.06 -11.11
N ILE A 12 -16.44 -7.84 -11.09
CA ILE A 12 -15.54 -7.35 -12.15
C ILE A 12 -14.28 -8.22 -12.24
N MET A 13 -13.61 -8.48 -11.11
CA MET A 13 -12.39 -9.29 -11.11
C MET A 13 -12.65 -10.75 -11.49
N ARG A 14 -13.78 -11.36 -11.09
CA ARG A 14 -14.17 -12.71 -11.56
C ARG A 14 -14.31 -12.74 -13.07
N ARG A 15 -14.92 -11.72 -13.67
CA ARG A 15 -15.05 -11.60 -15.13
C ARG A 15 -13.67 -11.46 -15.78
N TRP A 16 -12.83 -10.55 -15.32
CA TRP A 16 -11.45 -10.42 -15.84
C TRP A 16 -10.64 -11.71 -15.71
N ALA A 17 -10.77 -12.44 -14.60
CA ALA A 17 -10.14 -13.73 -14.44
C ALA A 17 -10.62 -14.75 -15.49
N SER A 18 -11.93 -14.79 -15.78
CA SER A 18 -12.51 -15.63 -16.83
C SER A 18 -12.06 -15.25 -18.24
N GLU A 19 -11.76 -13.97 -18.45
CA GLU A 19 -11.19 -13.42 -19.70
C GLU A 19 -9.68 -13.64 -19.81
N GLY A 20 -9.04 -14.24 -18.79
CA GLY A 20 -7.62 -14.57 -18.80
C GLY A 20 -6.69 -13.42 -18.46
N VAL A 21 -7.19 -12.35 -17.83
CA VAL A 21 -6.35 -11.22 -17.38
C VAL A 21 -5.31 -11.71 -16.36
N LYS A 22 -4.07 -11.20 -16.51
CA LYS A 22 -2.93 -11.49 -15.60
C LYS A 22 -2.21 -10.20 -15.22
N ALA A 23 -2.61 -9.61 -14.09
CA ALA A 23 -1.92 -8.45 -13.52
C ALA A 23 -0.64 -8.87 -12.78
N GLN A 24 0.42 -8.06 -12.84
CA GLN A 24 1.69 -8.43 -12.19
C GLN A 24 1.66 -8.14 -10.70
N THR A 25 1.08 -7.02 -10.30
CA THR A 25 1.01 -6.63 -8.90
C THR A 25 -0.31 -5.97 -8.59
N CYS A 26 -0.82 -6.18 -7.38
CA CYS A 26 -1.90 -5.41 -6.81
C CYS A 26 -1.31 -4.42 -5.82
N VAL A 27 -1.68 -3.14 -5.92
CA VAL A 27 -1.33 -2.12 -4.91
C VAL A 27 -2.60 -1.42 -4.51
N THR A 28 -2.98 -1.53 -3.24
CA THR A 28 -4.32 -1.10 -2.82
C THR A 28 -4.38 -0.70 -1.34
N SER A 29 -5.41 0.09 -1.03
CA SER A 29 -5.87 0.39 0.33
C SER A 29 -7.38 0.23 0.36
N PRO A 30 -7.91 -0.87 0.91
CA PRO A 30 -9.35 -1.09 0.96
C PRO A 30 -10.03 -0.08 1.90
N PRO A 31 -11.37 0.01 1.90
CA PRO A 31 -12.12 0.62 2.98
C PRO A 31 -11.70 0.06 4.34
N TYR A 32 -11.29 0.92 5.27
CA TYR A 32 -10.87 0.51 6.62
C TYR A 32 -12.09 0.28 7.50
N TYR A 33 -12.08 -0.82 8.27
CA TYR A 33 -13.19 -1.23 9.13
C TYR A 33 -13.65 -0.13 10.10
N GLY A 34 -14.92 0.26 9.95
CA GLY A 34 -15.66 1.20 10.78
C GLY A 34 -15.10 2.61 10.84
N LEU A 35 -14.37 3.06 9.81
CA LEU A 35 -13.83 4.42 9.75
C LEU A 35 -14.63 5.37 8.86
N ARG A 36 -15.28 4.86 7.81
CA ARG A 36 -15.96 5.68 6.81
C ARG A 36 -17.21 5.00 6.28
N ASP A 37 -18.23 5.81 6.08
CA ASP A 37 -19.42 5.47 5.31
C ASP A 37 -19.36 6.21 3.96
N TYR A 38 -19.24 5.45 2.88
CA TYR A 38 -19.17 5.97 1.51
C TYR A 38 -20.56 6.19 0.90
N GLY A 39 -21.63 5.84 1.62
CA GLY A 39 -23.01 6.07 1.20
C GLY A 39 -23.46 5.22 0.02
N HIS A 40 -22.81 4.08 -0.22
CA HIS A 40 -23.10 3.20 -1.35
C HIS A 40 -23.57 1.82 -0.87
N GLU A 41 -24.62 1.29 -1.50
CA GLU A 41 -25.05 -0.08 -1.26
C GLU A 41 -23.93 -1.05 -1.70
N GLY A 42 -23.67 -2.09 -0.90
CA GLY A 42 -22.61 -3.06 -1.15
C GLY A 42 -21.20 -2.59 -0.80
N GLN A 43 -21.03 -1.41 -0.20
CA GLN A 43 -19.72 -0.97 0.29
C GLN A 43 -19.18 -1.93 1.37
N ILE A 44 -17.86 -2.08 1.39
CA ILE A 44 -17.15 -2.85 2.41
C ILE A 44 -16.65 -1.90 3.49
N GLY A 45 -16.51 -2.39 4.72
CA GLY A 45 -15.93 -1.65 5.84
C GLY A 45 -16.94 -1.22 6.91
N LEU A 46 -18.23 -1.51 6.74
CA LEU A 46 -19.28 -1.25 7.74
C LEU A 46 -19.98 -2.54 8.22
N GLU A 47 -19.35 -3.70 8.05
CA GLU A 47 -19.82 -4.98 8.56
C GLU A 47 -20.03 -4.91 10.09
N GLU A 48 -20.96 -5.71 10.61
CA GLU A 48 -21.33 -5.65 12.03
C GLU A 48 -20.16 -6.08 12.92
N THR A 49 -19.40 -7.07 12.47
CA THR A 49 -18.25 -7.61 13.20
C THR A 49 -16.93 -7.48 12.44
N PRO A 50 -15.78 -7.40 13.14
CA PRO A 50 -14.47 -7.53 12.52
C PRO A 50 -14.35 -8.80 11.66
N GLU A 51 -14.87 -9.93 12.14
CA GLU A 51 -14.78 -11.23 11.47
C GLU A 51 -15.50 -11.23 10.11
N GLU A 52 -16.67 -10.60 10.02
CA GLU A 52 -17.40 -10.44 8.76
C GLU A 52 -16.63 -9.56 7.77
N TYR A 53 -16.06 -8.44 8.23
CA TYR A 53 -15.18 -7.60 7.42
C TYR A 53 -13.97 -8.37 6.90
N ILE A 54 -13.32 -9.15 7.78
CA ILE A 54 -12.18 -10.00 7.39
C ILE A 54 -12.62 -11.05 6.36
N SER A 55 -13.79 -11.67 6.52
CA SER A 55 -14.33 -12.63 5.57
C SER A 55 -14.59 -12.00 4.19
N ALA A 56 -15.19 -10.80 4.15
CA ALA A 56 -15.41 -10.05 2.92
C ALA A 56 -14.09 -9.68 2.24
N MET A 57 -13.09 -9.24 3.00
CA MET A 57 -11.76 -8.96 2.49
C MET A 57 -11.07 -10.22 1.93
N VAL A 58 -11.17 -11.37 2.61
CA VAL A 58 -10.64 -12.63 2.09
C VAL A 58 -11.28 -12.99 0.75
N GLU A 59 -12.59 -12.79 0.58
CA GLU A 59 -13.27 -12.99 -0.70
C GLU A 59 -12.72 -12.09 -1.81
N VAL A 60 -12.53 -10.80 -1.52
CA VAL A 60 -11.91 -9.84 -2.46
C VAL A 60 -10.51 -10.31 -2.86
N PHE A 61 -9.68 -10.70 -1.88
CA PHE A 61 -8.32 -11.13 -2.16
C PHE A 61 -8.23 -12.50 -2.84
N ARG A 62 -9.25 -13.36 -2.76
CA ARG A 62 -9.37 -14.53 -3.65
C ARG A 62 -9.53 -14.10 -5.10
N CYS A 63 -10.40 -13.12 -5.37
CA CYS A 63 -10.59 -12.57 -6.72
C CYS A 63 -9.29 -11.90 -7.23
N VAL A 64 -8.59 -11.14 -6.38
CA VAL A 64 -7.26 -10.60 -6.70
C VAL A 64 -6.29 -11.72 -7.09
N ARG A 65 -6.26 -12.83 -6.33
CA ARG A 65 -5.36 -13.96 -6.60
C ARG A 65 -5.58 -14.58 -7.98
N ASP A 66 -6.83 -14.64 -8.43
CA ASP A 66 -7.23 -15.23 -9.70
C ASP A 66 -6.83 -14.34 -10.91
N VAL A 67 -6.90 -13.01 -10.72
CA VAL A 67 -6.49 -12.00 -11.71
C VAL A 67 -4.98 -11.78 -11.75
N LEU A 68 -4.23 -12.09 -10.68
CA LEU A 68 -2.78 -11.94 -10.69
C LEU A 68 -2.06 -13.04 -11.52
N ALA A 69 -0.93 -12.67 -12.12
CA ALA A 69 0.07 -13.59 -12.65
C ALA A 69 0.58 -14.55 -11.55
N ASP A 70 1.13 -15.70 -11.92
CA ASP A 70 1.50 -16.75 -10.95
C ASP A 70 2.66 -16.34 -10.02
N ASP A 71 3.50 -15.41 -10.46
CA ASP A 71 4.58 -14.79 -9.71
C ASP A 71 4.21 -13.39 -9.20
N GLY A 72 2.91 -13.05 -9.18
CA GLY A 72 2.43 -11.72 -8.78
C GLY A 72 2.44 -11.46 -7.27
N THR A 73 2.43 -10.16 -6.93
CA THR A 73 2.46 -9.66 -5.55
C THR A 73 1.26 -8.80 -5.18
N VAL A 74 1.00 -8.66 -3.89
CA VAL A 74 0.03 -7.70 -3.32
C VAL A 74 0.76 -6.79 -2.34
N TRP A 75 0.51 -5.49 -2.45
CA TRP A 75 0.92 -4.46 -1.50
C TRP A 75 -0.34 -3.86 -0.88
N LEU A 76 -0.62 -4.26 0.36
CA LEU A 76 -1.87 -3.95 1.05
C LEU A 76 -1.61 -2.93 2.17
N ASN A 77 -2.00 -1.68 1.95
CA ASN A 77 -2.02 -0.67 3.01
C ASN A 77 -3.34 -0.78 3.79
N ILE A 78 -3.25 -1.01 5.10
CA ILE A 78 -4.42 -1.17 5.96
C ILE A 78 -4.22 -0.48 7.31
N GLY A 79 -5.23 0.29 7.72
CA GLY A 79 -5.31 0.94 9.01
C GLY A 79 -6.01 0.09 10.06
N ASP A 80 -6.07 0.62 11.27
CA ASP A 80 -6.72 -0.06 12.39
C ASP A 80 -7.64 0.92 13.10
N SER A 81 -8.55 0.38 13.87
CA SER A 81 -9.61 1.07 14.59
C SER A 81 -9.58 0.69 16.07
N TYR A 82 -10.29 1.45 16.90
CA TYR A 82 -10.40 1.18 18.33
C TYR A 82 -11.85 0.86 18.69
N ASN A 83 -12.03 -0.05 19.65
CA ASN A 83 -13.35 -0.42 20.14
C ASN A 83 -13.98 0.71 20.98
N ALA A 84 -15.28 0.95 20.81
CA ALA A 84 -15.99 1.99 21.54
C ALA A 84 -16.38 1.58 22.96
N SER A 85 -16.70 2.58 23.79
CA SER A 85 -17.20 2.38 25.16
C SER A 85 -18.72 2.22 25.25
N GLN A 86 -19.45 2.64 24.22
CA GLN A 86 -20.91 2.58 24.18
C GLN A 86 -21.33 2.17 22.78
N ALA A 87 -22.35 1.31 22.71
CA ALA A 87 -22.98 0.99 21.45
C ALA A 87 -23.48 2.29 20.81
N ASN A 88 -23.33 2.42 19.50
CA ASN A 88 -23.80 3.60 18.76
C ASN A 88 -25.32 3.75 19.00
N ARG A 89 -25.72 4.65 19.90
CA ARG A 89 -27.14 4.88 20.26
C ARG A 89 -27.94 5.64 19.19
N SER A 90 -27.33 5.91 18.05
CA SER A 90 -27.99 6.48 16.88
C SER A 90 -27.15 6.13 15.66
N GLY A 91 -27.76 5.49 14.66
CA GLY A 91 -27.20 5.33 13.31
C GLY A 91 -27.02 6.67 12.55
N GLN A 92 -26.77 7.75 13.28
CA GLN A 92 -26.47 9.09 12.83
C GLN A 92 -25.28 9.57 13.64
N ASN A 93 -24.08 9.28 13.17
CA ASN A 93 -22.85 9.91 13.68
C ASN A 93 -21.89 10.16 12.51
N GLY A 94 -22.39 10.82 11.47
CA GLY A 94 -21.52 11.64 10.64
C GLY A 94 -21.41 13.01 11.30
N TYR A 95 -20.19 13.47 11.59
CA TYR A 95 -19.97 14.91 11.76
C TYR A 95 -20.42 15.57 10.44
N ASN A 96 -21.51 16.34 10.46
CA ASN A 96 -21.94 17.12 9.31
C ASN A 96 -20.97 18.31 9.19
N ASP A 97 -19.91 18.17 8.38
CA ASP A 97 -18.94 19.26 8.17
C ASP A 97 -19.47 20.38 7.24
N GLY A 98 -20.76 20.33 6.89
CA GLY A 98 -21.40 21.27 5.98
C GLY A 98 -21.05 21.06 4.51
N ARG A 99 -20.20 20.08 4.16
CA ARG A 99 -19.90 19.69 2.78
C ARG A 99 -20.79 18.52 2.39
N THR A 100 -21.17 18.48 1.13
CA THR A 100 -22.11 17.54 0.52
C THR A 100 -21.88 16.10 1.00
N ASN A 101 -22.85 15.60 1.78
CA ASN A 101 -23.28 14.24 2.19
C ASN A 101 -22.54 12.97 1.68
N ARG A 102 -21.23 12.99 1.37
CA ARG A 102 -20.49 11.88 0.76
C ARG A 102 -19.18 11.70 1.53
N ASN A 103 -19.01 10.56 2.20
CA ASN A 103 -17.90 10.22 3.11
C ASN A 103 -18.02 10.73 4.56
N LYS A 104 -19.03 10.25 5.29
CA LYS A 104 -19.14 10.52 6.74
C LYS A 104 -18.06 9.75 7.48
N ARG A 105 -17.34 10.44 8.39
CA ARG A 105 -16.50 9.74 9.38
C ARG A 105 -17.42 8.83 10.18
N PHE A 106 -17.09 7.56 10.22
CA PHE A 106 -17.76 6.57 11.03
C PHE A 106 -16.86 6.23 12.22
N ALA A 107 -17.49 5.77 13.31
CA ALA A 107 -16.78 5.23 14.45
C ALA A 107 -17.31 3.82 14.71
N VAL A 108 -16.38 2.87 14.79
CA VAL A 108 -16.65 1.50 15.21
C VAL A 108 -17.51 1.52 16.48
N GLY A 109 -18.58 0.73 16.49
CA GLY A 109 -19.46 0.55 17.65
C GLY A 109 -18.80 -0.26 18.77
N VAL A 110 -19.63 -0.88 19.62
CA VAL A 110 -19.14 -1.86 20.59
C VAL A 110 -18.99 -3.19 19.88
N ILE A 111 -17.77 -3.69 19.83
CA ILE A 111 -17.42 -5.03 19.40
C ILE A 111 -17.46 -5.94 20.62
N GLU A 112 -18.25 -7.00 20.55
CA GLU A 112 -18.32 -8.02 21.61
C GLU A 112 -16.94 -8.68 21.83
N GLY A 113 -16.59 -8.95 23.09
CA GLY A 113 -15.33 -9.59 23.45
C GLY A 113 -14.12 -8.65 23.55
N LEU A 114 -14.22 -7.40 23.08
CA LEU A 114 -13.19 -6.37 23.26
C LEU A 114 -13.59 -5.39 24.37
N LYS A 115 -12.61 -4.91 25.14
CA LYS A 115 -12.83 -3.84 26.11
C LYS A 115 -12.91 -2.49 25.40
N PRO A 116 -13.57 -1.48 26.00
CA PRO A 116 -13.50 -0.11 25.49
C PRO A 116 -12.05 0.36 25.34
N LYS A 117 -11.76 1.06 24.24
CA LYS A 117 -10.41 1.54 23.86
C LYS A 117 -9.40 0.45 23.47
N ASP A 118 -9.79 -0.82 23.42
CA ASP A 118 -8.91 -1.84 22.83
C ASP A 118 -8.67 -1.52 21.36
N LEU A 119 -7.42 -1.68 20.92
CA LEU A 119 -7.09 -1.70 19.51
C LEU A 119 -7.66 -2.99 18.91
N VAL A 120 -8.42 -2.90 17.82
CA VAL A 120 -9.14 -4.06 17.27
C VAL A 120 -8.16 -5.09 16.68
N GLY A 121 -7.09 -4.61 16.03
CA GLY A 121 -6.08 -5.49 15.43
C GLY A 121 -6.37 -5.89 13.98
N ILE A 122 -7.24 -5.13 13.29
CA ILE A 122 -7.69 -5.42 11.92
C ILE A 122 -6.54 -5.73 10.94
N PRO A 123 -5.42 -4.95 10.91
CA PRO A 123 -4.30 -5.25 10.02
C PRO A 123 -3.77 -6.68 10.15
N TRP A 124 -3.56 -7.15 11.39
CA TRP A 124 -2.98 -8.46 11.65
C TRP A 124 -4.02 -9.58 11.56
N MET A 125 -5.28 -9.32 11.91
CA MET A 125 -6.38 -10.24 11.63
C MET A 125 -6.46 -10.54 10.13
N LEU A 126 -6.41 -9.50 9.29
CA LEU A 126 -6.43 -9.65 7.83
C LEU A 126 -5.18 -10.36 7.31
N ALA A 127 -3.99 -9.95 7.73
CA ALA A 127 -2.74 -10.57 7.28
C ALA A 127 -2.69 -12.07 7.58
N PHE A 128 -3.17 -12.50 8.76
CA PHE A 128 -3.23 -13.91 9.12
C PHE A 128 -4.34 -14.66 8.41
N ALA A 129 -5.51 -14.05 8.21
CA ALA A 129 -6.59 -14.65 7.43
C ALA A 129 -6.17 -14.89 5.98
N LEU A 130 -5.51 -13.92 5.33
CA LEU A 130 -4.96 -14.09 3.98
C LEU A 130 -3.89 -15.18 3.92
N ARG A 131 -3.00 -15.25 4.93
CA ARG A 131 -2.02 -16.33 5.02
C ARG A 131 -2.69 -17.70 5.15
N ALA A 132 -3.72 -17.81 6.00
CA ALA A 132 -4.50 -19.03 6.16
C ALA A 132 -5.24 -19.42 4.87
N ASP A 133 -5.67 -18.43 4.08
CA ASP A 133 -6.29 -18.64 2.76
C ASP A 133 -5.30 -19.05 1.66
N GLY A 134 -4.00 -19.12 1.96
CA GLY A 134 -2.97 -19.63 1.04
C GLY A 134 -2.04 -18.57 0.45
N TRP A 135 -2.12 -17.32 0.90
CA TRP A 135 -1.12 -16.31 0.56
C TRP A 135 0.18 -16.52 1.34
N TYR A 136 1.32 -16.20 0.72
CA TYR A 136 2.56 -16.01 1.45
C TYR A 136 2.60 -14.59 2.02
N LEU A 137 2.55 -14.44 3.34
CA LEU A 137 2.85 -13.16 4.01
C LEU A 137 4.37 -12.95 4.02
N ARG A 138 4.87 -12.02 3.21
CA ARG A 138 6.31 -11.86 2.95
C ARG A 138 6.97 -10.84 3.85
N GLN A 139 6.28 -9.74 4.14
CA GLN A 139 6.82 -8.67 4.94
C GLN A 139 5.72 -7.76 5.49
N ASP A 140 5.91 -7.30 6.72
CA ASP A 140 5.23 -6.14 7.29
C ASP A 140 6.13 -4.90 7.11
N ILE A 141 5.62 -3.91 6.39
CA ILE A 141 6.30 -2.64 6.17
C ILE A 141 5.57 -1.58 6.99
N ILE A 142 6.34 -0.75 7.69
CA ILE A 142 5.82 0.35 8.49
C ILE A 142 5.89 1.62 7.65
N TRP A 143 4.73 2.15 7.28
CA TRP A 143 4.64 3.52 6.81
C TRP A 143 4.69 4.46 8.00
N HIS A 144 5.85 5.07 8.23
CA HIS A 144 6.04 6.12 9.22
C HIS A 144 5.62 7.48 8.62
N LYS A 145 4.69 8.16 9.28
CA LYS A 145 4.13 9.47 8.92
C LYS A 145 4.76 10.54 9.81
N PRO A 146 5.70 11.38 9.32
CA PRO A 146 6.31 12.45 10.12
C PRO A 146 5.36 13.57 10.54
N ASN A 147 4.26 13.74 9.80
CA ASN A 147 3.26 14.78 9.98
C ASN A 147 1.87 14.18 10.26
N PRO A 148 1.72 13.27 11.25
CA PRO A 148 0.42 12.67 11.52
C PRO A 148 -0.53 13.74 12.06
N MET A 149 -1.82 13.58 11.75
CA MET A 149 -2.84 14.43 12.37
C MET A 149 -2.79 14.28 13.89
N PRO A 150 -2.80 15.39 14.67
CA PRO A 150 -2.88 15.30 16.12
C PRO A 150 -4.13 14.55 16.57
N GLU A 151 -3.99 13.77 17.64
CA GLU A 151 -5.10 13.10 18.29
C GLU A 151 -5.39 13.77 19.63
N SER A 152 -6.66 13.92 19.99
CA SER A 152 -7.09 14.51 21.26
C SER A 152 -6.98 13.53 22.45
N VAL A 153 -6.59 12.29 22.19
CA VAL A 153 -6.48 11.21 23.17
C VAL A 153 -5.21 11.40 24.02
N GLN A 154 -5.33 11.27 25.35
CA GLN A 154 -4.25 11.57 26.30
C GLN A 154 -3.63 10.33 26.97
N ASP A 155 -4.21 9.15 26.77
CA ASP A 155 -3.82 7.91 27.45
C ASP A 155 -3.10 6.91 26.53
N ARG A 156 -2.65 7.36 25.35
CA ARG A 156 -1.76 6.61 24.44
C ARG A 156 -0.98 7.56 23.54
N CYS A 157 0.04 7.03 22.87
CA CYS A 157 0.77 7.76 21.84
C CYS A 157 -0.13 8.07 20.63
N THR A 158 0.11 9.21 20.00
CA THR A 158 -0.44 9.54 18.67
C THR A 158 -0.02 8.48 17.66
N LYS A 159 -0.97 7.98 16.87
CA LYS A 159 -0.71 7.00 15.81
C LYS A 159 0.02 7.69 14.65
N SER A 160 1.31 7.45 14.56
CA SER A 160 2.19 8.01 13.52
C SER A 160 2.56 7.00 12.44
N HIS A 161 1.90 5.84 12.38
CA HIS A 161 2.19 4.84 11.37
C HIS A 161 0.97 4.04 10.88
N GLU A 162 1.15 3.36 9.75
CA GLU A 162 0.25 2.35 9.18
C GLU A 162 1.07 1.18 8.65
N TYR A 163 0.40 0.03 8.44
CA TYR A 163 1.01 -1.15 7.84
C TYR A 163 0.83 -1.14 6.33
N ILE A 164 1.85 -1.63 5.64
CA ILE A 164 1.78 -2.14 4.26
C ILE A 164 2.24 -3.60 4.31
N PHE A 165 1.34 -4.54 4.02
CA PHE A 165 1.71 -5.94 3.92
C PHE A 165 2.10 -6.28 2.49
N LEU A 166 3.26 -6.93 2.33
CA LEU A 166 3.65 -7.58 1.08
C LEU A 166 3.18 -9.04 1.13
N LEU A 167 2.34 -9.44 0.19
CA LEU A 167 1.93 -10.82 -0.03
C LEU A 167 2.34 -11.32 -1.42
N SER A 168 2.51 -12.63 -1.57
CA SER A 168 2.77 -13.26 -2.87
C SER A 168 1.99 -14.56 -3.07
N LYS A 169 1.74 -14.92 -4.33
CA LYS A 169 1.07 -16.18 -4.71
C LYS A 169 1.94 -17.42 -4.50
N SER A 170 3.25 -17.25 -4.58
CA SER A 170 4.20 -18.35 -4.45
C SER A 170 5.46 -17.91 -3.69
N GLN A 171 6.30 -18.87 -3.32
CA GLN A 171 7.60 -18.63 -2.70
C GLN A 171 8.56 -17.86 -3.63
N LYS A 172 8.44 -18.04 -4.95
CA LYS A 172 9.25 -17.38 -5.98
C LYS A 172 8.37 -16.45 -6.79
N TYR A 173 8.47 -15.17 -6.50
CA TYR A 173 7.63 -14.12 -7.11
C TYR A 173 8.50 -13.03 -7.72
N TYR A 174 7.93 -12.24 -8.63
CA TYR A 174 8.58 -11.08 -9.19
C TYR A 174 8.83 -10.04 -8.08
N PHE A 175 10.08 -9.64 -7.90
CA PHE A 175 10.47 -8.60 -6.95
C PHE A 175 11.74 -7.90 -7.40
N ASP A 176 11.60 -6.74 -8.03
CA ASP A 176 12.73 -5.92 -8.45
C ASP A 176 13.24 -5.05 -7.28
N TYR A 177 14.01 -5.67 -6.39
CA TYR A 177 14.63 -4.95 -5.28
C TYR A 177 15.68 -3.92 -5.72
N GLN A 178 16.19 -4.00 -6.95
CA GLN A 178 17.24 -3.12 -7.44
C GLN A 178 16.69 -1.73 -7.72
N SER A 179 15.51 -1.63 -8.34
CA SER A 179 14.85 -0.35 -8.66
C SER A 179 14.45 0.46 -7.44
N ILE A 180 14.32 -0.18 -6.28
CA ILE A 180 13.95 0.48 -5.02
C ILE A 180 15.11 0.66 -4.04
N LYS A 181 16.35 0.38 -4.43
CA LYS A 181 17.50 0.56 -3.53
C LYS A 181 17.65 2.01 -3.08
N GLU A 182 18.00 2.18 -1.82
CA GLU A 182 18.25 3.47 -1.19
C GLU A 182 19.74 3.72 -0.98
N ASP A 183 20.12 4.96 -0.72
CA ASP A 183 21.52 5.29 -0.44
C ASP A 183 22.01 4.64 0.86
N SER A 184 23.24 4.17 0.83
CA SER A 184 23.89 3.61 2.02
C SER A 184 24.28 4.73 2.98
N ILE A 185 23.78 4.66 4.21
CA ILE A 185 24.26 5.50 5.31
C ILE A 185 25.62 4.96 5.74
N ASN A 186 26.68 5.70 5.42
CA ASN A 186 28.05 5.36 5.81
C ASN A 186 28.40 6.10 7.10
N THR A 187 29.10 5.43 8.02
CA THR A 187 29.71 6.07 9.19
C THR A 187 30.73 7.14 8.78
N PRO A 188 31.05 8.14 9.62
CA PRO A 188 32.07 9.14 9.32
C PRO A 188 33.40 8.52 8.87
N GLU A 189 33.84 7.44 9.52
CA GLU A 189 35.07 6.70 9.21
C GLU A 189 34.99 6.03 7.83
N GLN A 190 33.81 5.49 7.48
CA GLN A 190 33.56 4.95 6.14
C GLN A 190 33.48 6.05 5.07
N GLN A 191 32.96 7.24 5.40
CA GLN A 191 32.94 8.37 4.49
C GLN A 191 34.36 8.91 4.21
N GLU A 192 35.19 8.99 5.25
CA GLU A 192 36.60 9.37 5.15
C GLU A 192 37.41 8.36 4.34
N ALA A 193 37.22 7.06 4.60
CA ALA A 193 37.81 6.00 3.78
C ALA A 193 37.36 6.06 2.32
N LYS A 194 36.10 6.45 2.04
CA LYS A 194 35.56 6.66 0.68
C LYS A 194 36.25 7.82 -0.04
N ARG A 195 36.52 8.93 0.67
CA ARG A 195 37.25 10.11 0.15
C ARG A 195 38.69 9.75 -0.19
N ASN A 196 39.42 9.15 0.76
CA ASN A 196 40.83 8.78 0.59
C ASN A 196 41.05 7.77 -0.57
N LYS A 197 40.09 6.86 -0.81
CA LYS A 197 40.13 5.92 -1.94
C LYS A 197 39.95 6.60 -3.30
N LYS A 198 39.20 7.71 -3.35
CA LYS A 198 38.97 8.50 -4.56
C LYS A 198 40.23 9.29 -4.95
N ASP A 199 41.01 9.71 -3.96
CA ASP A 199 42.26 10.45 -4.15
C ASP A 199 43.45 9.57 -4.59
N HIS A 200 43.41 8.26 -4.29
CA HIS A 200 44.46 7.29 -4.64
C HIS A 200 44.23 6.55 -5.97
N LYS A 201 43.35 7.04 -6.85
CA LYS A 201 42.97 6.40 -8.12
C LYS A 201 44.07 6.43 -9.21
N GLY A 202 45.35 6.51 -8.83
CA GLY A 202 46.49 6.75 -9.72
C GLY A 202 47.71 5.85 -9.55
N LYS A 203 47.69 4.79 -8.72
CA LYS A 203 48.82 3.83 -8.66
C LYS A 203 48.33 2.39 -8.65
N SER A 204 48.39 1.75 -9.82
CA SER A 204 48.29 0.29 -9.96
C SER A 204 49.61 -0.33 -9.54
N ASP A 205 49.60 -1.14 -8.47
CA ASP A 205 50.73 -1.96 -8.06
C ASP A 205 50.63 -3.35 -8.74
N PRO A 206 51.59 -3.76 -9.60
CA PRO A 206 51.52 -5.01 -10.35
C PRO A 206 52.13 -6.16 -9.53
N GLY A 207 51.45 -6.63 -8.50
CA GLY A 207 51.94 -7.79 -7.75
C GLY A 207 51.21 -8.05 -6.44
N GLY A 208 50.08 -8.75 -6.49
CA GLY A 208 49.38 -9.17 -5.26
C GLY A 208 48.46 -10.36 -5.49
N MET A 209 48.94 -11.54 -5.09
CA MET A 209 48.24 -12.83 -5.12
C MET A 209 46.86 -12.75 -4.44
N ARG A 210 45.81 -13.21 -5.12
CA ARG A 210 44.44 -13.27 -4.57
C ARG A 210 44.30 -14.46 -3.63
N HIS A 211 44.25 -14.20 -2.31
CA HIS A 211 43.70 -15.15 -1.36
C HIS A 211 42.17 -15.08 -1.38
N THR A 212 41.55 -16.09 -1.98
CA THR A 212 40.11 -16.34 -1.88
C THR A 212 39.83 -17.11 -0.60
N THR A 213 39.48 -16.37 0.45
CA THR A 213 38.82 -16.91 1.65
C THR A 213 37.52 -16.14 1.81
N GLY A 214 36.40 -16.84 1.76
CA GLY A 214 35.04 -16.30 1.89
C GLY A 214 34.77 -15.70 3.27
N GLY A 215 35.29 -14.50 3.51
CA GLY A 215 35.03 -13.70 4.70
C GLY A 215 34.84 -12.25 4.27
N PHE A 216 33.83 -11.60 4.84
CA PHE A 216 33.54 -10.16 4.78
C PHE A 216 34.75 -9.33 4.35
N THR A 217 34.83 -9.00 3.05
CA THR A 217 35.94 -8.18 2.54
C THR A 217 35.82 -6.79 3.18
N LYS A 218 36.77 -6.52 4.08
CA LYS A 218 37.03 -5.24 4.73
C LYS A 218 37.14 -4.12 3.69
N THR A 219 36.00 -3.50 3.39
CA THR A 219 35.74 -2.07 3.15
C THR A 219 34.31 -2.01 2.60
N GLY A 220 33.34 -2.38 3.44
CA GLY A 220 31.91 -2.52 3.11
C GLY A 220 31.22 -1.17 2.87
N ILE A 221 31.71 -0.41 1.89
CA ILE A 221 31.16 0.88 1.52
C ILE A 221 30.42 0.72 0.19
N TYR A 222 29.14 0.38 0.27
CA TYR A 222 28.26 0.36 -0.89
C TYR A 222 27.72 1.77 -1.16
N GLU A 223 27.42 2.09 -2.41
CA GLU A 223 26.71 3.35 -2.74
C GLU A 223 25.23 3.20 -2.40
N LYS A 224 24.64 2.10 -2.84
CA LYS A 224 23.24 1.75 -2.62
C LYS A 224 23.09 0.51 -1.74
N ARG A 225 22.01 0.43 -0.97
CA ARG A 225 21.61 -0.71 -0.15
C ARG A 225 20.15 -1.08 -0.42
N ASN A 226 19.75 -2.27 0.01
CA ASN A 226 18.34 -2.68 -0.05
C ASN A 226 17.48 -1.73 0.78
N LYS A 227 16.28 -1.41 0.27
CA LYS A 227 15.30 -0.59 0.97
C LYS A 227 14.93 -1.24 2.30
N ARG A 228 14.88 -0.46 3.38
CA ARG A 228 14.47 -0.94 4.72
C ARG A 228 12.95 -1.02 4.82
N SER A 229 12.44 -1.73 5.82
CA SER A 229 10.98 -1.94 6.01
C SER A 229 10.27 -0.82 6.76
N VAL A 230 10.96 0.25 7.17
CA VAL A 230 10.34 1.45 7.76
C VAL A 230 10.47 2.58 6.75
N TRP A 231 9.34 2.98 6.17
CA TRP A 231 9.26 3.97 5.11
C TRP A 231 8.73 5.27 5.67
N THR A 232 9.59 6.27 5.71
CA THR A 232 9.21 7.61 6.13
C THR A 232 8.64 8.36 4.93
N VAL A 233 7.33 8.57 4.90
CA VAL A 233 6.62 9.30 3.84
C VAL A 233 5.60 10.23 4.47
N THR A 234 5.59 11.51 4.08
CA THR A 234 4.64 12.49 4.59
C THR A 234 3.25 12.30 3.99
N THR A 235 2.20 12.55 4.77
CA THR A 235 0.84 12.65 4.23
C THR A 235 0.73 13.95 3.44
N LYS A 236 0.20 13.89 2.23
CA LYS A 236 -0.04 15.06 1.38
C LYS A 236 -1.54 15.41 1.43
N PRO A 237 -1.92 16.65 1.77
CA PRO A 237 -3.29 17.13 1.57
C PRO A 237 -3.66 17.03 0.09
N TYR A 238 -4.89 16.65 -0.22
CA TYR A 238 -5.41 16.68 -1.57
C TYR A 238 -6.65 17.57 -1.61
N ASP A 239 -6.63 18.58 -2.47
CA ASP A 239 -7.66 19.64 -2.51
C ASP A 239 -8.97 19.20 -3.20
N GLY A 240 -8.97 18.06 -3.90
CA GLY A 240 -10.20 17.46 -4.44
C GLY A 240 -11.07 16.85 -3.34
N ALA A 241 -12.34 16.55 -3.64
CA ALA A 241 -13.32 15.95 -2.71
C ALA A 241 -13.00 14.49 -2.29
N HIS A 242 -11.72 14.16 -2.12
CA HIS A 242 -11.20 12.82 -1.87
C HIS A 242 -10.44 12.81 -0.57
N PHE A 243 -11.09 12.25 0.45
CA PHE A 243 -10.43 11.92 1.69
C PHE A 243 -9.93 10.47 1.63
N ALA A 244 -8.72 10.24 2.19
CA ALA A 244 -8.02 8.95 2.25
C ALA A 244 -7.33 8.49 0.95
N VAL A 245 -6.55 9.39 0.35
CA VAL A 245 -5.64 9.06 -0.74
C VAL A 245 -4.23 8.81 -0.16
N PHE A 246 -3.64 7.64 -0.37
CA PHE A 246 -2.22 7.45 -0.01
C PHE A 246 -1.30 8.30 -0.90
N PRO A 247 -0.13 8.76 -0.41
CA PRO A 247 0.81 9.54 -1.21
C PRO A 247 1.43 8.72 -2.35
N THR A 248 1.67 9.36 -3.51
CA THR A 248 2.36 8.73 -4.66
C THR A 248 3.71 8.12 -4.25
N ASP A 249 4.49 8.82 -3.44
CA ASP A 249 5.82 8.43 -2.98
C ASP A 249 5.80 7.14 -2.11
N LEU A 250 4.64 6.81 -1.53
CA LEU A 250 4.42 5.55 -0.82
C LEU A 250 4.23 4.37 -1.79
N ILE A 251 3.64 4.63 -2.94
CA ILE A 251 3.17 3.63 -3.92
C ILE A 251 4.20 3.36 -5.00
N GLU A 252 4.97 4.37 -5.40
CA GLU A 252 6.07 4.24 -6.35
C GLU A 252 6.99 3.04 -6.06
N PRO A 253 7.51 2.82 -4.83
CA PRO A 253 8.34 1.65 -4.56
C PRO A 253 7.57 0.32 -4.69
N CYS A 254 6.27 0.29 -4.38
CA CYS A 254 5.43 -0.90 -4.55
C CYS A 254 5.30 -1.28 -6.03
N VAL A 255 5.07 -0.30 -6.91
CA VAL A 255 4.96 -0.50 -8.36
C VAL A 255 6.30 -0.87 -8.98
N LEU A 256 7.38 -0.18 -8.61
CA LEU A 256 8.73 -0.46 -9.11
C LEU A 256 9.19 -1.88 -8.77
N ALA A 257 9.02 -2.29 -7.51
CA ALA A 257 9.41 -3.62 -7.06
C ALA A 257 8.44 -4.71 -7.54
N GLY A 258 7.14 -4.40 -7.61
CA GLY A 258 6.09 -5.38 -7.91
C GLY A 258 5.83 -5.61 -9.40
N ALA A 259 6.20 -4.69 -10.30
CA ALA A 259 5.90 -4.83 -11.73
C ALA A 259 7.03 -4.38 -12.66
N PRO A 260 7.36 -5.15 -13.72
CA PRO A 260 8.25 -4.69 -14.78
C PRO A 260 7.60 -3.54 -15.57
N VAL A 261 8.40 -2.80 -16.33
CA VAL A 261 7.88 -1.82 -17.29
C VAL A 261 6.91 -2.52 -18.26
N GLY A 262 5.78 -1.88 -18.55
CA GLY A 262 4.70 -2.46 -19.34
C GLY A 262 3.81 -3.47 -18.59
N GLY A 263 4.19 -3.91 -17.39
CA GLY A 263 3.36 -4.78 -16.55
C GLY A 263 2.08 -4.08 -16.08
N ILE A 264 1.07 -4.87 -15.69
CA ILE A 264 -0.23 -4.36 -15.25
C ILE A 264 -0.25 -4.26 -13.72
N VAL A 265 -0.66 -3.09 -13.20
CA VAL A 265 -0.89 -2.82 -11.79
C VAL A 265 -2.40 -2.82 -11.52
N LEU A 266 -2.86 -3.70 -10.64
CA LEU A 266 -4.25 -3.82 -10.21
C LEU A 266 -4.51 -2.99 -8.95
N ASP A 267 -5.67 -2.34 -8.87
CA ASP A 267 -6.24 -1.81 -7.63
C ASP A 267 -7.76 -2.08 -7.57
N PRO A 268 -8.24 -2.98 -6.69
CA PRO A 268 -9.66 -3.27 -6.55
C PRO A 268 -10.46 -2.15 -5.86
N PHE A 269 -9.79 -1.13 -5.32
CA PHE A 269 -10.38 0.01 -4.63
C PHE A 269 -9.77 1.31 -5.14
N MET A 270 -9.95 1.57 -6.44
CA MET A 270 -9.21 2.58 -7.20
C MET A 270 -9.35 4.01 -6.63
N GLY A 271 -10.49 4.34 -6.03
CA GLY A 271 -10.76 5.63 -5.41
C GLY A 271 -10.47 6.77 -6.38
N SER A 272 -9.62 7.70 -5.95
CA SER A 272 -9.19 8.84 -6.76
C SER A 272 -8.23 8.50 -7.91
N GLY A 273 -7.77 7.26 -8.03
CA GLY A 273 -6.87 6.83 -9.11
C GLY A 273 -5.36 7.04 -8.84
N THR A 274 -4.90 7.05 -7.58
CA THR A 274 -3.44 7.19 -7.30
C THR A 274 -2.64 6.04 -7.87
N THR A 275 -3.11 4.81 -7.70
CA THR A 275 -2.41 3.62 -8.21
C THR A 275 -2.27 3.69 -9.73
N ALA A 276 -3.35 4.02 -10.43
CA ALA A 276 -3.35 4.21 -11.89
C ALA A 276 -2.38 5.33 -12.34
N GLN A 277 -2.38 6.47 -11.65
CA GLN A 277 -1.45 7.57 -11.92
C GLN A 277 0.02 7.14 -11.80
N VAL A 278 0.36 6.47 -10.70
CA VAL A 278 1.73 6.02 -10.44
C VAL A 278 2.14 4.96 -11.45
N ALA A 279 1.26 4.00 -11.76
CA ALA A 279 1.51 3.01 -12.80
C ALA A 279 1.81 3.69 -14.15
N GLN A 280 0.95 4.61 -14.59
CA GLN A 280 1.12 5.34 -15.85
C GLN A 280 2.44 6.13 -15.89
N ASN A 281 2.78 6.87 -14.82
CA ASN A 281 4.01 7.67 -14.73
C ASN A 281 5.26 6.81 -14.81
N LEU A 282 5.19 5.58 -14.30
CA LEU A 282 6.29 4.63 -14.32
C LEU A 282 6.28 3.76 -15.58
N GLY A 283 5.44 4.03 -16.58
CA GLY A 283 5.38 3.24 -17.82
C GLY A 283 4.79 1.84 -17.63
N ARG A 284 3.90 1.68 -16.64
CA ARG A 284 3.10 0.47 -16.42
C ARG A 284 1.66 0.72 -16.88
N GLN A 285 0.96 -0.38 -17.07
CA GLN A 285 -0.47 -0.40 -17.35
C GLN A 285 -1.25 -0.48 -16.03
N TYR A 286 -2.53 -0.10 -16.05
CA TYR A 286 -3.38 -0.19 -14.86
C TYR A 286 -4.72 -0.85 -15.12
N LEU A 287 -5.22 -1.50 -14.07
CA LEU A 287 -6.54 -2.09 -14.02
C LEU A 287 -7.15 -1.76 -12.65
N GLY A 288 -8.43 -1.42 -12.59
CA GLY A 288 -9.06 -1.34 -11.29
C GLY A 288 -10.54 -1.16 -11.26
N CYS A 289 -11.07 -1.33 -10.06
CA CYS A 289 -12.49 -1.28 -9.76
C CYS A 289 -12.76 -0.06 -8.88
N GLU A 290 -13.90 0.59 -9.10
CA GLU A 290 -14.41 1.62 -8.21
C GLU A 290 -15.91 1.42 -8.03
N LEU A 291 -16.39 1.45 -6.80
CA LEU A 291 -17.83 1.27 -6.56
C LEU A 291 -18.61 2.55 -6.86
N ASN A 292 -18.03 3.71 -6.56
CA ASN A 292 -18.71 5.00 -6.63
C ASN A 292 -18.35 5.79 -7.90
N ASP A 293 -19.31 5.90 -8.81
CA ASP A 293 -19.22 6.66 -10.08
C ASP A 293 -18.82 8.13 -9.90
N ASP A 294 -19.07 8.73 -8.73
CA ASP A 294 -18.68 10.12 -8.43
C ASP A 294 -17.17 10.35 -8.49
N TYR A 295 -16.36 9.29 -8.38
CA TYR A 295 -14.90 9.40 -8.51
C TYR A 295 -14.46 9.57 -9.97
N LYS A 296 -15.32 9.26 -10.95
CA LYS A 296 -14.94 9.27 -12.37
C LYS A 296 -14.36 10.61 -12.85
N PRO A 297 -14.98 11.78 -12.59
CA PRO A 297 -14.42 13.05 -13.08
C PRO A 297 -13.02 13.32 -12.52
N LEU A 298 -12.75 12.90 -11.28
CA LEU A 298 -11.43 13.07 -10.69
C LEU A 298 -10.41 12.08 -11.27
N GLN A 299 -10.81 10.83 -11.48
CA GLN A 299 -9.97 9.84 -12.13
C GLN A 299 -9.59 10.32 -13.54
N ASP A 300 -10.57 10.82 -14.31
CA ASP A 300 -10.35 11.37 -15.65
C ASP A 300 -9.38 12.57 -15.60
N GLN A 301 -9.57 13.51 -14.67
CA GLN A 301 -8.68 14.67 -14.50
C GLN A 301 -7.26 14.24 -14.12
N ARG A 302 -7.13 13.27 -13.23
CA ARG A 302 -5.82 12.77 -12.76
C ARG A 302 -5.10 12.04 -13.88
N LEU A 303 -5.80 11.21 -14.65
CA LEU A 303 -5.21 10.35 -15.68
C LEU A 303 -5.11 11.03 -17.04
N ALA A 304 -5.61 12.25 -17.17
CA ALA A 304 -5.40 13.10 -18.33
C ALA A 304 -3.89 13.35 -18.51
N GLN A 305 -3.31 12.72 -19.53
CA GLN A 305 -1.96 13.05 -19.95
C GLN A 305 -1.96 14.48 -20.49
N ALA A 306 -0.99 15.30 -20.06
CA ALA A 306 -0.70 16.53 -20.79
C ALA A 306 -0.35 16.12 -22.22
N SER A 307 -1.13 16.59 -23.20
CA SER A 307 -0.85 16.36 -24.61
C SER A 307 0.62 16.66 -24.86
N LEU A 308 1.35 15.69 -25.43
CA LEU A 308 2.66 15.95 -26.01
C LEU A 308 2.43 17.03 -27.08
N ILE A 309 2.72 18.29 -26.74
CA ILE A 309 2.92 19.35 -27.72
C ILE A 309 4.22 18.96 -28.41
N LEU A 310 4.10 18.18 -29.48
CA LEU A 310 5.18 17.92 -30.44
C LEU A 310 5.39 19.16 -31.31
#